data_AF-A0A7J4S6D1-F1
#
_entry.id   AF-A0A7J4S6D1-F1
#
_cell.length_a   1.000
_cell.length_b   1.000
_cell.length_c   1.000
_cell.angle_alpha   90.00
_cell.angle_beta   90.00
_cell.angle_gamma   90.00
#
_symmetry.space_group_name_H-M   'P 1'
#
loop_
_entity.id
_entity.type
_entity.pdbx_description
1 polymer ?
#
loop_
_entity_poly.entity_id
_entity_poly.type
_entity_poly.pdbx_seq_one_letter_code
_entity_poly.pdbx_strand_id
1 'polypeptide(L)' 'MKDDTEKITLRLPKRYLKALDFLVEVDDFPSRSEAVRAAIRDLVYSRVELVTDKLKRIQEAEKSLADMESFKKEFLQK' A
#
# COMPACT_ATOMS: atom_id res chain seq x y z
N MET A 1 7.34 13.70 22.33
CA MET A 1 6.82 12.69 21.38
C MET A 1 8.02 11.86 20.97
N LYS A 2 7.98 10.52 21.10
CA LYS A 2 9.07 9.67 20.60
C LYS A 2 9.11 9.87 19.08
N ASP A 3 10.29 10.15 18.52
CA ASP A 3 10.48 10.21 17.08
C ASP A 3 10.13 8.83 16.48
N ASP A 4 9.03 8.72 15.75
CA ASP A 4 8.59 7.51 15.03
C ASP A 4 9.46 7.26 13.77
N THR A 5 10.77 7.48 13.86
CA THR A 5 11.71 7.28 12.75
C THR A 5 12.87 6.41 13.18
N GLU A 6 13.14 5.36 12.39
CA GLU A 6 14.23 4.40 12.62
C GLU A 6 15.29 4.55 11.52
N LYS A 7 16.58 4.51 11.88
CA LYS A 7 17.67 4.59 10.90
C LYS A 7 17.92 3.22 10.27
N ILE A 8 17.91 3.18 8.94
CA ILE A 8 18.21 1.97 8.16
C ILE A 8 19.47 2.16 7.31
N THR A 9 20.21 1.08 7.06
CA THR A 9 21.37 1.06 6.14
C THR A 9 21.09 0.11 4.98
N LEU A 10 21.21 0.61 3.74
CA LEU A 10 20.82 -0.10 2.52
C LEU A 10 21.99 -0.10 1.53
N ARG A 11 22.12 -1.16 0.72
CA ARG A 11 23.04 -1.17 -0.42
C ARG A 11 22.25 -0.92 -1.69
N LEU A 12 22.53 0.20 -2.37
CA LEU A 12 21.89 0.57 -3.62
C LEU A 12 22.91 0.62 -4.77
N PRO A 13 22.53 0.22 -5.99
CA PRO A 13 23.32 0.48 -7.19
C PRO A 13 23.70 1.96 -7.32
N LYS A 14 24.96 2.24 -7.68
CA LYS A 14 25.49 3.62 -7.82
C LYS A 14 24.64 4.50 -8.76
N ARG A 15 24.00 3.90 -9.77
CA ARG A 15 23.11 4.62 -10.71
C ARG A 15 21.92 5.28 -9.99
N TYR A 16 21.35 4.62 -8.98
CA TYR A 16 20.21 5.15 -8.25
C TYR A 16 20.62 6.23 -7.26
N LEU A 17 21.80 6.12 -6.66
CA LEU A 17 22.36 7.21 -5.86
C LEU A 17 22.52 8.48 -6.71
N LYS A 18 23.10 8.36 -7.92
CA LYS A 18 23.21 9.52 -8.84
C LYS A 18 21.84 10.10 -9.23
N ALA A 19 20.84 9.26 -9.45
CA ALA A 19 19.49 9.74 -9.75
C ALA A 19 18.86 10.48 -8.56
N LEU A 20 19.02 9.97 -7.34
CA LEU A 20 18.57 10.65 -6.12
C LEU A 20 19.29 11.99 -5.94
N ASP A 21 20.57 12.06 -6.26
CA ASP A 21 21.36 13.29 -6.18
C ASP A 21 20.82 14.35 -7.14
N PHE A 22 20.56 13.95 -8.38
CA PHE A 22 19.95 14.83 -9.39
C PHE A 22 18.59 15.36 -8.94
N LEU A 23 17.72 14.53 -8.35
CA LEU A 23 16.41 14.96 -7.85
C LEU A 23 16.52 16.02 -6.73
N VAL A 24 17.57 15.95 -5.92
CA VAL A 24 17.83 16.98 -4.91
C VAL A 24 18.44 18.23 -5.54
N GLU A 25 19.34 18.07 -6.51
CA GLU A 25 19.99 19.19 -7.23
C GLU A 25 19.00 20.07 -8.00
N VAL A 26 17.91 19.49 -8.51
CA VAL A 26 16.85 20.22 -9.21
C VAL A 26 15.74 20.74 -8.28
N ASP A 27 15.96 20.71 -6.96
CA ASP A 27 15.02 21.13 -5.91
C ASP A 27 13.67 20.38 -5.92
N ASP A 28 13.59 19.20 -6.54
CA ASP A 28 12.39 18.35 -6.52
C ASP A 28 12.19 17.70 -5.14
N PHE A 29 13.29 17.38 -4.45
CA PHE A 29 13.26 16.91 -3.07
C PHE A 29 14.27 17.64 -2.18
N PRO A 30 13.92 17.91 -0.90
CA PRO A 30 14.82 18.61 0.02
C PRO A 30 16.03 17.76 0.47
N SER A 31 15.96 16.43 0.33
CA SER A 31 17.08 15.53 0.64
C SER A 31 16.89 14.16 0.02
N ARG A 32 17.99 13.39 -0.12
CA ARG A 32 17.95 11.99 -0.55
C ARG A 32 17.04 11.15 0.35
N SER A 33 17.06 11.43 1.66
CA SER A 33 16.23 10.73 2.64
C SER A 33 14.75 10.97 2.42
N GLU A 34 14.36 12.19 2.02
CA GLU A 34 12.96 12.50 1.71
C GLU A 34 12.51 11.85 0.41
N ALA A 35 13.34 11.90 -0.65
CA ALA A 35 13.06 11.21 -1.90
C ALA A 35 12.84 9.70 -1.69
N VAL A 36 13.68 9.06 -0.85
CA VAL A 36 13.51 7.65 -0.50
C VAL A 36 12.25 7.41 0.34
N ARG A 37 11.92 8.28 1.30
CA ARG A 37 10.68 8.17 2.08
C ARG A 37 9.43 8.30 1.21
N ALA A 38 9.42 9.24 0.27
CA ALA A 38 8.32 9.40 -0.69
C ALA A 38 8.13 8.13 -1.53
N ALA A 39 9.20 7.60 -2.12
CA ALA A 39 9.14 6.36 -2.89
C ALA A 39 8.63 5.16 -2.07
N ILE A 40 9.03 5.03 -0.80
CA ILE A 40 8.52 3.98 0.09
C ILE A 40 7.03 4.19 0.39
N ARG A 41 6.63 5.43 0.69
CA ARG A 41 5.25 5.78 1.00
C ARG A 41 4.32 5.44 -0.16
N ASP A 42 4.70 5.83 -1.37
CA ASP A 42 3.93 5.59 -2.59
C ASP A 42 3.82 4.09 -2.88
N LEU A 43 4.90 3.34 -2.67
CA LEU A 43 4.90 1.88 -2.82
C LEU A 43 4.00 1.20 -1.79
N VAL A 44 4.02 1.65 -0.53
CA VAL A 44 3.20 1.06 0.54
C VAL A 44 1.74 1.37 0.29
N TYR A 45 1.36 2.63 0.03
CA TYR A 45 -0.04 2.99 -0.20
C TYR A 45 -0.61 2.29 -1.43
N SER A 46 0.10 2.31 -2.56
CA SER A 46 -0.35 1.61 -3.77
C SER A 46 -0.56 0.10 -3.54
N ARG A 47 0.24 -0.55 -2.68
CA ARG A 47 0.05 -1.97 -2.36
C ARG A 47 -1.03 -2.22 -1.32
N VAL A 48 -1.15 -1.36 -0.31
CA VAL A 48 -2.18 -1.50 0.72
C VAL A 48 -3.56 -1.31 0.10
N GLU A 49 -3.75 -0.30 -0.76
CA GLU A 49 -5.02 -0.09 -1.48
C GLU A 49 -5.47 -1.33 -2.25
N LEU A 50 -4.55 -1.94 -3.02
CA LEU A 50 -4.84 -3.17 -3.77
C LEU A 50 -5.28 -4.33 -2.88
N VAL A 51 -4.66 -4.48 -1.70
CA VAL A 51 -5.00 -5.53 -0.75
C VAL A 51 -6.35 -5.24 -0.09
N THR A 52 -6.58 -4.01 0.36
CA THR A 52 -7.83 -3.63 1.03
C THR A 52 -9.03 -3.73 0.09
N ASP A 53 -8.89 -3.34 -1.17
CA ASP A 53 -9.99 -3.42 -2.14
C ASP A 53 -10.31 -4.87 -2.49
N LYS A 54 -9.29 -5.72 -2.60
CA LYS A 54 -9.49 -7.15 -2.84
C LYS A 54 -10.20 -7.82 -1.65
N LEU A 55 -9.80 -7.48 -0.42
CA LEU A 55 -10.43 -8.00 0.78
C LEU A 55 -11.90 -7.57 0.91
N LYS A 56 -12.21 -6.29 0.64
CA LYS A 56 -13.60 -5.79 0.65
C LYS A 56 -14.47 -6.55 -0.35
N ARG A 57 -14.01 -6.74 -1.59
CA ARG A 57 -14.76 -7.49 -2.61
C ARG A 57 -15.01 -8.95 -2.22
N ILE A 58 -14.03 -9.59 -1.60
CA ILE A 58 -14.19 -10.97 -1.09
C ILE A 58 -15.24 -11.00 0.02
N GLN A 59 -15.17 -10.09 0.99
CA GLN A 59 -16.16 -10.01 2.07
C GLN A 59 -17.58 -9.72 1.55
N GLU A 60 -17.73 -8.84 0.56
CA GLU A 60 -19.02 -8.55 -0.09
C GLU A 60 -19.56 -9.77 -0.85
N ALA A 61 -18.70 -10.50 -1.56
CA ALA A 61 -19.07 -11.73 -2.27
C ALA A 61 -19.50 -12.83 -1.29
N GLU A 62 -18.74 -13.05 -0.21
CA GLU A 62 -19.08 -14.01 0.84
C GLU A 62 -20.40 -13.67 1.52
N LYS A 63 -20.63 -12.39 1.84
CA LYS A 63 -21.88 -11.92 2.43
C LYS A 63 -23.06 -12.16 1.49
N SER A 64 -22.93 -11.79 0.21
CA SER A 64 -24.01 -11.98 -0.76
C SER A 64 -24.34 -13.46 -1.00
N LEU A 65 -23.34 -14.35 -0.99
CA LEU A 65 -23.55 -15.79 -1.05
C LEU A 65 -24.29 -16.32 0.19
N ALA A 66 -23.89 -15.87 1.40
CA ALA A 66 -24.56 -16.25 2.65
C ALA A 66 -26.02 -15.75 2.69
N ASP A 67 -26.27 -14.53 2.21
CA ASP A 67 -27.62 -13.98 2.07
C ASP A 67 -28.44 -14.83 1.08
N MET A 68 -27.88 -15.20 -0.09
CA MET A 68 -28.56 -16.06 -1.06
C MET A 68 -28.88 -17.46 -0.50
N GLU A 69 -27.96 -18.09 0.24
CA GLU A 69 -28.18 -19.40 0.85
C GLU A 69 -29.28 -19.37 1.90
N SER A 70 -29.32 -18.32 2.73
CA SER A 70 -30.36 -18.15 3.76
C SER A 70 -31.74 -17.92 3.13
N PHE A 71 -31.85 -17.05 2.12
CA PHE A 71 -33.07 -16.90 1.32
C PHE A 71 -33.52 -18.22 0.71
N LYS A 72 -32.61 -18.97 0.08
CA LYS A 72 -32.93 -20.25 -0.56
C LYS A 72 -33.48 -21.27 0.43
N LYS A 73 -32.91 -21.34 1.63
CA LYS A 73 -33.37 -22.24 2.70
C LYS A 73 -34.77 -21.90 3.20
N GLU A 74 -35.09 -20.62 3.35
CA GLU A 74 -36.38 -20.16 3.84
C GLU A 74 -37.52 -20.39 2.83
N PHE A 75 -37.24 -20.23 1.53
CA PHE A 75 -38.25 -20.37 0.48
C PHE A 75 -38.47 -21.81 -0.01
N LEU A 76 -37.48 -22.71 0.10
CA LEU A 76 -37.58 -24.12 -0.33
C LEU A 76 -37.99 -25.09 0.79
N GLN A 77 -38.13 -24.62 2.03
CA GLN A 77 -38.61 -25.42 3.17
C GLN A 77 -40.10 -25.20 3.50
N LYS A 78 -40.87 -24.55 2.62
CA LYS A 78 -42.35 -24.56 2.63
C LYS A 78 -42.88 -25.53 1.59
#